data_AF-A0A0F9BEJ2-F1
#
_entry.id   AF-A0A0F9BEJ2-F1
#
_cell.length_a   1.000
_cell.length_b   1.000
_cell.length_c   1.000
_cell.angle_alpha   90.00
_cell.angle_beta   90.00
_cell.angle_gamma   90.00
#
_symmetry.space_group_name_H-M   'P 1'
#
loop_
_entity.id
_entity.type
_entity.pdbx_description
1 polymer ?
#
loop_
_entity_poly.entity_id
_entity_poly.type
_entity_poly.pdbx_seq_one_letter_code
_entity_poly.pdbx_strand_id
1 'polypeptide(L)'
;TAFLERTQRVTVGGMVVPAIGIRRHPIDVALDFASLARLHPGRVALCVGTGEAMNEQTTTGLWPPLRERMERTTEAIELIRKAWTADDYFHWKGKHFTSFFYLYDKPEQPIPIYCAGNGPKMAYNAGYYADGHVAVGHRGQHLHRPRRDRNDASARRRHPDRRDATGDNGAVRATGHRLPGETHRR
;
A
#
# COMPACT_ATOMS: atom_id res chain seq x y z
N THR A 1 -14.08 4.50 -17.85
CA THR A 1 -14.86 4.55 -19.10
C THR A 1 -16.02 5.51 -18.94
N ALA A 2 -17.28 5.11 -18.74
CA ALA A 2 -18.50 5.91 -19.03
C ALA A 2 -18.51 7.41 -18.63
N PHE A 3 -18.02 7.80 -17.45
CA PHE A 3 -17.94 9.22 -17.05
C PHE A 3 -16.75 9.96 -17.72
N LEU A 4 -15.62 9.29 -17.92
CA LEU A 4 -14.45 9.83 -18.64
C LEU A 4 -14.75 10.03 -20.14
N GLU A 5 -15.56 9.16 -20.76
CA GLU A 5 -16.05 9.32 -22.13
C GLU A 5 -16.89 10.60 -22.31
N ARG A 6 -17.80 10.85 -21.36
CA ARG A 6 -18.75 11.98 -21.39
C ARG A 6 -18.14 13.32 -20.94
N THR A 7 -16.83 13.37 -20.74
CA THR A 7 -16.12 14.56 -20.26
C THR A 7 -14.79 14.71 -21.00
N GLN A 8 -14.29 15.94 -21.19
CA GLN A 8 -13.12 16.17 -22.06
C GLN A 8 -11.83 16.53 -21.31
N ARG A 9 -11.92 17.16 -20.12
CA ARG A 9 -10.76 17.80 -19.45
C ARG A 9 -10.56 17.40 -17.99
N VAL A 10 -11.58 16.82 -17.35
CA VAL A 10 -11.51 16.47 -15.91
C VAL A 10 -10.73 15.16 -15.72
N THR A 11 -9.86 15.14 -14.71
CA THR A 11 -9.18 13.95 -14.20
C THR A 11 -10.13 13.20 -13.26
N VAL A 12 -10.18 11.87 -13.40
CA VAL A 12 -11.12 11.02 -12.65
C VAL A 12 -10.34 9.87 -12.02
N GLY A 13 -10.70 9.50 -10.80
CA GLY A 13 -9.98 8.47 -10.08
C GLY A 13 -10.81 7.69 -9.08
N GLY A 14 -10.37 6.48 -8.77
CA GLY A 14 -10.96 5.67 -7.72
C GLY A 14 -10.51 6.18 -6.35
N MET A 15 -11.46 6.63 -5.53
CA MET A 15 -11.24 7.26 -4.23
C MET A 15 -12.18 6.60 -3.20
N VAL A 16 -11.83 5.50 -2.56
CA VAL A 16 -10.53 4.79 -2.51
C VAL A 16 -10.67 3.38 -3.11
N VAL A 17 -9.60 2.86 -3.72
CA VAL A 17 -9.50 1.49 -4.23
C VAL A 17 -8.62 0.64 -3.31
N PRO A 18 -9.17 -0.25 -2.47
CA PRO A 18 -8.37 -1.20 -1.71
C PRO A 18 -7.70 -2.21 -2.66
N ALA A 19 -6.37 -2.25 -2.62
CA ALA A 19 -5.54 -3.14 -3.42
C ALA A 19 -4.79 -4.17 -2.54
N ILE A 20 -5.32 -4.47 -1.35
CA ILE A 20 -4.59 -5.23 -0.31
C ILE A 20 -4.58 -6.76 -0.51
N GLY A 21 -5.12 -7.27 -1.61
CA GLY A 21 -5.21 -8.71 -1.90
C GLY A 21 -6.27 -9.45 -1.09
N ILE A 22 -7.32 -8.76 -0.63
CA ILE A 22 -8.49 -9.40 -0.01
C ILE A 22 -9.58 -9.60 -1.07
N ARG A 23 -10.16 -8.51 -1.60
CA ARG A 23 -11.15 -8.59 -2.69
C ARG A 23 -10.62 -8.17 -4.08
N ARG A 24 -9.44 -7.55 -4.14
CA ARG A 24 -8.67 -7.26 -5.38
C ARG A 24 -7.17 -7.43 -5.13
N HIS A 25 -6.47 -8.07 -6.05
CA HIS A 25 -5.01 -8.16 -6.08
C HIS A 25 -4.41 -6.87 -6.71
N PRO A 26 -3.18 -6.46 -6.37
CA PRO A 26 -2.58 -5.26 -6.95
C PRO A 26 -2.46 -5.30 -8.49
N ILE A 27 -2.26 -6.48 -9.07
CA ILE A 27 -2.18 -6.64 -10.54
C ILE A 27 -3.52 -6.35 -11.22
N ASP A 28 -4.64 -6.76 -10.65
CA ASP A 28 -5.98 -6.46 -11.17
C ASP A 28 -6.19 -4.93 -11.23
N VAL A 29 -5.81 -4.24 -10.15
CA VAL A 29 -5.88 -2.77 -10.05
C VAL A 29 -4.90 -2.11 -11.03
N ALA A 30 -3.72 -2.70 -11.27
CA ALA A 30 -2.80 -2.20 -12.28
C ALA A 30 -3.36 -2.33 -13.71
N LEU A 31 -4.01 -3.46 -14.04
CA LEU A 31 -4.67 -3.73 -15.32
C LEU A 31 -5.85 -2.77 -15.55
N ASP A 32 -6.75 -2.64 -14.57
CA ASP A 32 -7.91 -1.73 -14.60
C ASP A 32 -7.46 -0.29 -14.92
N PHE A 33 -6.49 0.22 -14.16
CA PHE A 33 -6.06 1.62 -14.26
C PHE A 33 -5.17 1.89 -15.48
N ALA A 34 -4.35 0.93 -15.91
CA ALA A 34 -3.62 1.03 -17.18
C ALA A 34 -4.59 1.11 -18.37
N SER A 35 -5.60 0.22 -18.41
CA SER A 35 -6.64 0.22 -19.45
C SER A 35 -7.41 1.55 -19.50
N LEU A 36 -7.79 2.08 -18.33
CA LEU A 36 -8.42 3.39 -18.22
C LEU A 36 -7.51 4.52 -18.72
N ALA A 37 -6.21 4.48 -18.39
CA ALA A 37 -5.25 5.50 -18.81
C ALA A 37 -4.83 5.38 -20.28
N ARG A 38 -4.95 4.20 -20.89
CA ARG A 38 -4.84 4.01 -22.35
C ARG A 38 -5.98 4.70 -23.09
N LEU A 39 -7.21 4.48 -22.64
CA LEU A 39 -8.41 5.09 -23.23
C LEU A 39 -8.52 6.60 -22.91
N HIS A 40 -7.95 7.05 -21.79
CA HIS A 40 -8.04 8.43 -21.31
C HIS A 40 -6.68 8.98 -20.81
N PRO A 41 -5.70 9.21 -21.71
CA PRO A 41 -4.35 9.67 -21.33
C PRO A 41 -4.36 10.95 -20.50
N GLY A 42 -3.52 10.98 -19.45
CA GLY A 42 -3.40 12.12 -18.52
C GLY A 42 -4.62 12.40 -17.62
N ARG A 43 -5.71 11.64 -17.76
CA ARG A 43 -7.01 11.92 -17.10
C ARG A 43 -7.41 10.89 -16.05
N VAL A 44 -6.52 9.97 -15.69
CA VAL A 44 -6.76 8.92 -14.70
C VAL A 44 -5.86 9.10 -13.48
N ALA A 45 -6.41 8.91 -12.28
CA ALA A 45 -5.67 8.90 -11.03
C ALA A 45 -6.11 7.70 -10.16
N LEU A 46 -5.18 7.06 -9.46
CA LEU A 46 -5.49 5.99 -8.51
C LEU A 46 -5.36 6.54 -7.09
N CYS A 47 -6.29 6.22 -6.19
CA CYS A 47 -6.04 6.35 -4.75
C CYS A 47 -6.22 5.01 -4.06
N VAL A 48 -5.19 4.54 -3.36
CA VAL A 48 -5.23 3.29 -2.59
C VAL A 48 -5.31 3.54 -1.09
N GLY A 49 -5.71 2.52 -0.33
CA GLY A 49 -5.77 2.58 1.13
C GLY A 49 -6.01 1.20 1.75
N THR A 50 -6.01 1.14 3.08
CA THR A 50 -5.99 -0.12 3.85
C THR A 50 -7.27 -0.96 3.80
N GLY A 51 -8.26 -0.57 2.98
CA GLY A 51 -9.60 -1.15 2.99
C GLY A 51 -10.41 -0.86 4.25
N GLU A 52 -11.66 -1.30 4.24
CA GLU A 52 -12.62 -1.25 5.36
C GLU A 52 -13.36 -2.59 5.45
N ALA A 53 -13.72 -3.01 6.66
CA ALA A 53 -14.32 -4.33 6.88
C ALA A 53 -15.58 -4.56 6.04
N MET A 54 -16.47 -3.56 5.95
CA MET A 54 -17.71 -3.64 5.15
C MET A 54 -17.47 -3.87 3.65
N ASN A 55 -16.30 -3.50 3.15
CA ASN A 55 -15.94 -3.54 1.73
C ASN A 55 -15.03 -4.74 1.37
N GLU A 56 -14.28 -5.28 2.33
CA GLU A 56 -13.33 -6.38 2.10
C GLU A 56 -13.77 -7.70 2.76
N GLN A 57 -14.24 -7.65 4.01
CA GLN A 57 -14.61 -8.83 4.79
C GLN A 57 -15.94 -9.43 4.32
N THR A 58 -16.92 -8.59 3.99
CA THR A 58 -18.30 -9.00 3.65
C THR A 58 -18.39 -10.05 2.54
N THR A 59 -17.46 -10.05 1.58
CA THR A 59 -17.45 -10.99 0.44
C THR A 59 -16.34 -12.05 0.52
N THR A 60 -15.54 -12.08 1.59
CA THR A 60 -14.35 -12.95 1.69
C THR A 60 -14.20 -13.66 3.04
N GLY A 61 -14.85 -13.18 4.09
CA GLY A 61 -14.61 -13.55 5.49
C GLY A 61 -13.30 -13.01 6.09
N LEU A 62 -12.38 -12.48 5.27
CA LEU A 62 -11.03 -12.12 5.69
C LEU A 62 -10.93 -10.65 6.13
N TRP A 63 -10.34 -10.41 7.30
CA TRP A 63 -10.04 -9.06 7.78
C TRP A 63 -8.74 -9.00 8.59
N PRO A 64 -7.58 -8.80 7.94
CA PRO A 64 -6.29 -8.79 8.63
C PRO A 64 -6.11 -7.58 9.58
N PRO A 65 -5.20 -7.68 10.57
CA PRO A 65 -4.85 -6.58 11.46
C PRO A 65 -4.42 -5.32 10.69
N LEU A 66 -4.70 -4.13 11.24
CA LEU A 66 -4.41 -2.85 10.57
C LEU A 66 -2.93 -2.74 10.14
N ARG A 67 -1.98 -3.20 10.96
CA ARG A 67 -0.55 -3.25 10.61
C ARG A 67 -0.31 -4.01 9.31
N GLU A 68 -0.92 -5.18 9.16
CA GLU A 68 -0.75 -6.01 7.95
C GLU A 68 -1.38 -5.32 6.74
N ARG A 69 -2.59 -4.75 6.89
CA ARG A 69 -3.25 -3.99 5.81
C ARG A 69 -2.48 -2.74 5.40
N MET A 70 -1.75 -2.08 6.31
CA MET A 70 -0.81 -1.00 5.97
C MET A 70 0.37 -1.51 5.15
N GLU A 71 1.02 -2.59 5.58
CA GLU A 71 2.17 -3.20 4.88
C GLU A 71 1.76 -3.71 3.49
N ARG A 72 0.57 -4.34 3.36
CA ARG A 72 -0.07 -4.70 2.09
C ARG A 72 -0.32 -3.48 1.21
N THR A 73 -0.76 -2.36 1.78
CA THR A 73 -1.02 -1.13 1.00
C THR A 73 0.26 -0.56 0.40
N THR A 74 1.36 -0.52 1.15
CA THR A 74 2.65 -0.03 0.63
C THR A 74 3.24 -0.97 -0.42
N GLU A 75 3.23 -2.28 -0.17
CA GLU A 75 3.72 -3.27 -1.15
C GLU A 75 2.87 -3.27 -2.43
N ALA A 76 1.56 -3.03 -2.34
CA ALA A 76 0.68 -2.91 -3.49
C ALA A 76 1.02 -1.70 -4.37
N ILE A 77 1.40 -0.56 -3.78
CA ILE A 77 1.84 0.62 -4.55
C ILE A 77 3.10 0.28 -5.36
N GLU A 78 4.08 -0.37 -4.74
CA GLU A 78 5.33 -0.74 -5.40
C GLU A 78 5.10 -1.76 -6.53
N LEU A 79 4.26 -2.78 -6.30
CA LEU A 79 3.87 -3.77 -7.30
C LEU A 79 3.06 -3.15 -8.46
N ILE A 80 2.13 -2.24 -8.19
CA ILE A 80 1.36 -1.53 -9.24
C ILE A 80 2.29 -0.66 -10.10
N ARG A 81 3.20 0.11 -9.49
CA ARG A 81 4.19 0.88 -10.26
C ARG A 81 5.10 -0.04 -11.08
N LYS A 82 5.58 -1.15 -10.51
CA LYS A 82 6.40 -2.14 -11.23
C LYS A 82 5.63 -2.76 -12.40
N ALA A 83 4.34 -3.02 -12.27
CA ALA A 83 3.50 -3.53 -13.37
C ALA A 83 3.38 -2.52 -14.52
N TRP A 84 3.28 -1.22 -14.24
CA TRP A 84 3.23 -0.18 -15.27
C TRP A 84 4.58 0.14 -15.93
N THR A 85 5.70 -0.10 -15.24
CA THR A 85 7.05 0.30 -15.71
C THR A 85 8.05 -0.86 -15.89
N ALA A 86 7.59 -2.11 -15.96
CA ALA A 86 8.45 -3.23 -16.34
C ALA A 86 8.55 -3.31 -17.87
N ASP A 87 9.77 -3.40 -18.41
CA ASP A 87 9.98 -3.48 -19.85
C ASP A 87 9.58 -4.83 -20.45
N ASP A 88 9.71 -5.90 -19.67
CA ASP A 88 9.37 -7.30 -19.98
C ASP A 88 8.79 -8.01 -18.72
N TYR A 89 8.45 -9.30 -18.81
CA TYR A 89 7.98 -10.14 -17.71
C TYR A 89 8.86 -10.01 -16.45
N PHE A 90 8.21 -9.89 -15.29
CA PHE A 90 8.89 -9.84 -14.00
C PHE A 90 8.28 -10.79 -12.98
N HIS A 91 9.14 -11.32 -12.10
CA HIS A 91 8.70 -11.96 -10.86
C HIS A 91 8.61 -10.92 -9.74
N TRP A 92 7.52 -10.93 -9.00
CA TRP A 92 7.39 -10.27 -7.70
C TRP A 92 7.41 -11.32 -6.60
N LYS A 93 8.23 -11.11 -5.57
CA LYS A 93 8.28 -11.93 -4.35
C LYS A 93 8.42 -11.03 -3.14
N GLY A 94 7.33 -10.34 -2.82
CA GLY A 94 7.25 -9.45 -1.67
C GLY A 94 6.96 -10.20 -0.37
N LYS A 95 6.36 -9.52 0.61
CA LYS A 95 5.94 -10.12 1.88
C LYS A 95 4.49 -10.63 1.79
N HIS A 96 3.64 -9.91 1.07
CA HIS A 96 2.19 -10.16 1.00
C HIS A 96 1.72 -10.62 -0.37
N PHE A 97 2.46 -10.30 -1.44
CA PHE A 97 2.14 -10.67 -2.81
C PHE A 97 3.26 -11.49 -3.45
N THR A 98 2.89 -12.38 -4.35
CA THR A 98 3.81 -13.08 -5.26
C THR A 98 3.14 -13.14 -6.63
N SER A 99 3.91 -12.88 -7.69
CA SER A 99 3.38 -12.79 -9.05
C SER A 99 4.45 -13.09 -10.08
N PHE A 100 4.05 -13.55 -11.26
CA PHE A 100 4.83 -13.52 -12.48
C PHE A 100 3.94 -12.88 -13.55
N PHE A 101 4.34 -11.73 -14.08
CA PHE A 101 3.43 -10.88 -14.85
C PHE A 101 4.17 -10.00 -15.86
N TYR A 102 3.47 -9.65 -16.94
CA TYR A 102 3.82 -8.58 -17.85
C TYR A 102 2.56 -7.81 -18.25
N LEU A 103 2.68 -6.49 -18.39
CA LEU A 103 1.64 -5.63 -18.92
C LEU A 103 2.02 -5.20 -20.34
N TYR A 104 1.25 -5.63 -21.33
CA TYR A 104 1.40 -5.17 -22.71
C TYR A 104 0.96 -3.70 -22.86
N ASP A 105 -0.29 -3.40 -22.48
CA ASP A 105 -0.90 -2.08 -22.59
C ASP A 105 -0.53 -1.15 -21.42
N LYS A 106 0.74 -0.73 -21.40
CA LYS A 106 1.28 0.21 -20.39
C LYS A 106 0.71 1.62 -20.60
N PRO A 107 0.47 2.39 -19.52
CA PRO A 107 0.02 3.78 -19.66
C PRO A 107 1.13 4.68 -20.24
N GLU A 108 0.82 5.45 -21.29
CA GLU A 108 1.76 6.38 -21.94
C GLU A 108 2.29 7.48 -21.01
N GLN A 109 1.55 7.79 -19.95
CA GLN A 109 1.87 8.83 -18.96
C GLN A 109 1.74 8.23 -17.56
N PRO A 110 2.62 8.58 -16.59
CA PRO A 110 2.53 8.08 -15.22
C PRO A 110 1.17 8.39 -14.58
N ILE A 111 0.44 7.35 -14.17
CA ILE A 111 -0.79 7.48 -13.40
C ILE A 111 -0.40 7.87 -11.96
N PRO A 112 -0.84 9.02 -11.43
CA PRO A 112 -0.56 9.39 -10.06
C PRO A 112 -1.29 8.44 -9.09
N ILE A 113 -0.53 7.88 -8.15
CA ILE A 113 -1.04 7.05 -7.06
C ILE A 113 -1.07 7.89 -5.79
N TYR A 114 -2.27 8.21 -5.30
CA TYR A 114 -2.48 8.78 -3.97
C TYR A 114 -2.64 7.66 -2.93
N CYS A 115 -2.31 7.94 -1.68
CA CYS A 115 -2.58 7.03 -0.58
C CYS A 115 -3.49 7.69 0.48
N ALA A 116 -4.63 7.05 0.74
CA ALA A 116 -5.61 7.49 1.73
C ALA A 116 -5.41 6.78 3.06
N GLY A 117 -5.42 7.55 4.15
CA GLY A 117 -5.45 7.02 5.51
C GLY A 117 -5.15 8.08 6.57
N ASN A 118 -5.85 8.00 7.70
CA ASN A 118 -5.72 8.97 8.78
C ASN A 118 -4.58 8.62 9.76
N GLY A 119 -4.07 9.63 10.45
CA GLY A 119 -3.03 9.50 11.48
C GLY A 119 -1.58 9.48 10.95
N PRO A 120 -0.57 9.75 11.82
CA PRO A 120 0.79 10.07 11.38
C PRO A 120 1.48 8.98 10.54
N LYS A 121 1.26 7.70 10.87
CA LYS A 121 1.91 6.58 10.16
C LYS A 121 1.37 6.39 8.74
N MET A 122 0.09 6.68 8.49
CA MET A 122 -0.46 6.67 7.12
C MET A 122 0.00 7.90 6.33
N ALA A 123 0.09 9.08 6.95
CA ALA A 123 0.65 10.27 6.31
C ALA A 123 2.14 10.07 5.93
N TYR A 124 2.94 9.42 6.79
CA TYR A 124 4.32 9.03 6.48
C TYR A 124 4.39 8.05 5.29
N ASN A 125 3.63 6.94 5.35
CA ASN A 125 3.60 5.97 4.25
C ASN A 125 3.15 6.61 2.93
N ALA A 126 2.17 7.51 2.96
CA ALA A 126 1.74 8.26 1.77
C ALA A 126 2.83 9.17 1.23
N GLY A 127 3.56 9.90 2.09
CA GLY A 127 4.67 10.75 1.68
C GLY A 127 5.90 9.99 1.13
N TYR A 128 6.06 8.71 1.48
CA TYR A 128 7.20 7.88 1.05
C TYR A 128 6.91 7.06 -0.21
N TYR A 129 5.74 6.44 -0.32
CA TYR A 129 5.40 5.51 -1.42
C TYR A 129 4.51 6.13 -2.51
N ALA A 130 3.69 7.13 -2.16
CA ALA A 130 2.65 7.69 -3.01
C ALA A 130 2.99 9.09 -3.52
N ASP A 131 2.29 9.53 -4.57
CA ASP A 131 2.43 10.85 -5.19
C ASP A 131 1.63 11.94 -4.42
N GLY A 132 0.86 11.53 -3.40
CA GLY A 132 0.20 12.42 -2.46
C GLY A 132 -0.59 11.68 -1.37
N HIS A 133 -0.93 12.41 -0.31
CA HIS A 133 -1.70 11.92 0.84
C HIS A 133 -3.15 12.41 0.80
N VAL A 134 -4.10 11.53 1.15
CA VAL A 134 -5.53 11.87 1.32
C VAL A 134 -5.96 11.51 2.73
N ALA A 135 -6.66 12.43 3.39
CA ALA A 135 -7.19 12.25 4.74
C ALA A 135 -8.66 12.69 4.77
N VAL A 136 -9.50 11.96 5.52
CA VAL A 136 -10.96 12.14 5.50
C VAL A 136 -11.48 12.38 6.92
N GLY A 137 -12.41 13.32 7.09
CA GLY A 137 -13.05 13.63 8.38
C GLY A 137 -12.26 14.57 9.31
N HIS A 138 -11.05 14.99 8.95
CA HIS A 138 -10.29 15.96 9.76
C HIS A 138 -10.88 17.39 9.67
N ARG A 139 -11.51 17.86 10.75
CA ARG A 139 -11.94 19.27 10.91
C ARG A 139 -10.75 20.22 11.11
N GLY A 140 -9.95 20.47 10.07
CA GLY A 140 -9.03 21.60 9.91
C GLY A 140 -7.81 21.75 10.85
N GLN A 141 -7.85 21.21 12.09
CA GLN A 141 -6.94 21.61 13.17
C GLN A 141 -5.66 20.78 13.29
N HIS A 142 -5.57 19.62 12.64
CA HIS A 142 -4.45 18.68 12.75
C HIS A 142 -3.91 18.19 11.39
N LEU A 143 -3.85 19.08 10.38
CA LEU A 143 -3.06 18.80 9.18
C LEU A 143 -1.57 18.89 9.57
N HIS A 144 -1.00 17.75 9.95
CA HIS A 144 0.38 17.63 10.40
C HIS A 144 1.33 17.83 9.20
N ARG A 145 1.60 19.09 8.86
CA ARG A 145 2.46 19.48 7.74
C ARG A 145 3.84 18.85 7.92
N PRO A 146 4.29 17.95 7.02
CA PRO A 146 5.65 17.42 7.08
C PRO A 146 6.63 18.58 6.98
N ARG A 147 7.70 18.57 7.79
CA ARG A 147 8.78 19.55 7.61
C ARG A 147 9.42 19.31 6.25
N ARG A 148 9.31 20.29 5.35
CA ARG A 148 10.14 20.35 4.14
C ARG A 148 11.54 20.81 4.53
N ASP A 149 12.25 19.95 5.26
CA ASP A 149 13.67 20.13 5.48
C ASP A 149 14.37 19.94 4.13
N ARG A 150 15.12 20.96 3.68
CA ARG A 150 15.48 21.14 2.25
C ARG A 150 16.48 20.11 1.70
N ASN A 151 16.88 19.13 2.51
CA ASN A 151 17.90 18.13 2.17
C ASN A 151 17.33 16.84 1.54
N ASP A 152 16.00 16.61 1.60
CA ASP A 152 15.35 15.38 1.09
C ASP A 152 15.48 15.17 -0.43
N ALA A 153 16.06 16.12 -1.17
CA ALA A 153 16.48 15.92 -2.55
C ALA A 153 17.46 14.73 -2.71
N SER A 154 18.19 14.35 -1.65
CA SER A 154 19.13 13.22 -1.63
C SER A 154 18.49 11.86 -1.30
N ALA A 155 17.21 11.81 -0.89
CA ALA A 155 16.48 10.56 -0.65
C ALA A 155 16.15 9.78 -1.95
N ARG A 156 16.49 10.33 -3.12
CA ARG A 156 16.28 9.68 -4.43
C ARG A 156 17.19 8.46 -4.61
N ARG A 157 16.59 7.28 -4.64
CA ARG A 157 17.18 5.99 -5.06
C ARG A 157 18.40 5.52 -4.25
N ARG A 158 18.16 5.02 -3.04
CA ARG A 158 18.98 3.94 -2.47
C ARG A 158 18.06 2.81 -1.98
N HIS A 159 18.09 1.68 -2.67
CA HIS A 159 17.51 0.43 -2.18
C HIS A 159 18.50 -0.15 -1.16
N PRO A 160 18.13 -0.38 0.11
CA PRO A 160 18.99 -1.13 1.02
C PRO A 160 19.07 -2.59 0.53
N ASP A 161 20.28 -3.12 0.38
CA ASP A 161 20.46 -4.51 -0.04
C ASP A 161 19.98 -5.47 1.08
N ARG A 162 19.46 -6.64 0.71
CA ARG A 162 19.01 -7.67 1.65
C ARG A 162 20.10 -8.71 1.86
N ARG A 163 21.09 -8.34 2.67
CA ARG A 163 22.08 -9.24 3.28
C ARG A 163 22.47 -8.72 4.68
N ASP A 164 23.17 -9.57 5.41
CA ASP A 164 23.82 -9.29 6.70
C ASP A 164 22.89 -8.97 7.90
N ALA A 165 22.34 -10.06 8.46
CA ALA A 165 21.72 -10.07 9.80
C ALA A 165 21.91 -11.45 10.48
N THR A 166 23.17 -11.92 10.56
CA THR A 166 23.59 -13.10 11.32
C THR A 166 24.63 -12.70 12.37
N GLY A 167 24.47 -13.19 13.60
CA GLY A 167 25.12 -12.64 14.81
C GLY A 167 24.03 -12.02 15.68
N ASP A 168 23.38 -12.77 16.57
CA ASP A 168 23.91 -13.32 17.84
C ASP A 168 24.27 -12.23 18.85
N ASN A 169 23.47 -12.18 19.92
CA ASN A 169 23.96 -11.99 21.27
C ASN A 169 22.87 -12.40 22.28
N GLY A 170 23.03 -13.57 22.88
CA GLY A 170 22.49 -13.82 24.22
C GLY A 170 23.33 -13.08 25.28
N ALA A 171 23.00 -13.10 26.58
CA ALA A 171 21.74 -13.40 27.25
C ALA A 171 21.90 -12.96 28.73
N VAL A 172 20.81 -12.54 29.40
CA VAL A 172 20.78 -12.48 30.87
C VAL A 172 19.46 -13.09 31.36
N ARG A 173 19.57 -13.97 32.36
CA ARG A 173 18.43 -14.68 32.99
C ARG A 173 17.76 -13.84 34.07
N ALA A 174 16.48 -14.14 34.32
CA ALA A 174 15.95 -14.23 35.67
C ALA A 174 15.19 -15.56 35.82
N THR A 175 15.60 -16.40 36.78
CA THR A 175 15.02 -17.74 37.02
C THR A 175 14.48 -17.84 38.44
N GLY A 176 13.25 -18.34 38.63
CA GLY A 176 12.60 -18.48 39.94
C GLY A 176 11.83 -19.80 40.12
N HIS A 177 11.77 -20.29 41.36
CA HIS A 177 11.25 -21.59 41.81
C HIS A 177 10.78 -21.46 43.28
N ARG A 178 9.81 -22.22 43.82
CA ARG A 178 8.93 -23.31 43.32
C ARG A 178 7.53 -23.18 43.99
N LEU A 179 6.43 -23.70 43.42
CA LEU A 179 5.79 -25.02 43.68
C LEU A 179 5.73 -25.49 45.15
N PRO A 180 4.71 -26.26 45.61
CA PRO A 180 3.34 -26.46 45.08
C PRO A 180 2.21 -26.56 46.17
N GLY A 181 0.96 -26.77 45.74
CA GLY A 181 -0.23 -27.24 46.51
C GLY A 181 -1.47 -27.17 45.60
N GLU A 182 -2.27 -28.21 45.35
CA GLU A 182 -3.18 -28.97 46.25
C GLU A 182 -4.30 -28.11 46.88
N THR A 183 -5.61 -28.46 46.93
CA THR A 183 -6.53 -29.30 46.11
C THR A 183 -7.94 -28.61 46.20
N HIS A 184 -9.14 -29.07 45.79
CA HIS A 184 -9.73 -30.31 45.25
C HIS A 184 -11.01 -29.95 44.43
N ARG A 185 -11.79 -30.94 43.93
CA ARG A 185 -13.17 -30.78 43.42
C ARG A 185 -14.16 -30.31 44.50
N ARG A 186 -15.18 -29.55 44.08
CA ARG A 186 -16.61 -29.91 44.28
C ARG A 186 -17.44 -29.41 43.11
#